data_AF-A0A953YUK8-F1
#
_entry.id   AF-A0A953YUK8-F1
#
_cell.length_a   1.000
_cell.length_b   1.000
_cell.length_c   1.000
_cell.angle_alpha   90.00
_cell.angle_beta   90.00
_cell.angle_gamma   90.00
#
_symmetry.space_group_name_H-M   'P 1'
#
loop_
_entity.id
_entity.type
_entity.pdbx_description
1 polymer ?
#
loop_
_entity_poly.entity_id
_entity_poly.type
_entity_poly.pdbx_seq_one_letter_code
_entity_poly.pdbx_strand_id
1 'polypeptide(L)'
;LAISPNRQSSGECQPDREDGLRFFGFTQVSLNDCAAVLEVLKAEPISHLVALPIGCGGTPASLIRSGWARNENHRPSPEVTTAVAEAGGGTFWLVGKFDDPEYGTVFVSSAEIVAGVANLTA
;
A
#
# COMPACT_ATOMS: atom_id res chain seq x y z
N LEU A 1 30.72 -9.08 1.04
CA LEU A 1 30.03 -9.23 -0.27
C LEU A 1 30.43 -8.06 -1.14
N ALA A 2 31.27 -8.31 -2.15
CA ALA A 2 31.72 -7.28 -3.09
C ALA A 2 30.61 -7.00 -4.11
N ILE A 3 30.26 -5.72 -4.28
CA ILE A 3 29.23 -5.28 -5.23
C ILE A 3 29.90 -5.02 -6.57
N SER A 4 29.41 -5.70 -7.61
CA SER A 4 29.93 -5.62 -8.98
C SER A 4 29.65 -4.24 -9.62
N PRO A 5 30.60 -3.62 -10.35
CA PRO A 5 30.51 -2.23 -10.80
C PRO A 5 29.55 -1.97 -11.96
N ASN A 6 28.88 -3.01 -12.50
CA ASN A 6 27.98 -2.92 -13.65
C ASN A 6 26.50 -3.22 -13.32
N ARG A 7 26.07 -2.99 -12.08
CA ARG A 7 24.64 -3.04 -11.74
C ARG A 7 24.01 -1.70 -12.12
N GLN A 8 23.33 -1.63 -13.27
CA GLN A 8 22.28 -0.62 -13.44
C GLN A 8 21.22 -0.92 -12.37
N SER A 9 21.17 -0.11 -11.32
CA SER A 9 20.08 -0.19 -10.36
C SER A 9 18.79 0.15 -11.10
N SER A 10 17.81 -0.76 -11.12
CA SER A 10 16.44 -0.33 -11.38
C SER A 10 16.14 0.81 -10.40
N GLY A 11 15.39 1.83 -10.83
CA GLY A 11 15.03 2.97 -9.96
C GLY A 11 14.17 2.59 -8.74
N GLU A 12 14.10 1.29 -8.41
CA GLU A 12 13.23 0.68 -7.42
C GLU A 12 13.73 0.84 -5.97
N CYS A 13 14.99 1.25 -5.80
CA CYS A 13 15.61 1.52 -4.51
C CYS A 13 16.53 2.75 -4.60
N GLN A 14 15.96 3.95 -4.77
CA GLN A 14 16.69 5.19 -4.51
C GLN A 14 16.57 5.57 -3.02
N PRO A 15 17.66 5.61 -2.25
CA PRO A 15 17.66 6.19 -0.91
C PRO A 15 17.63 7.71 -1.05
N ASP A 16 16.52 8.36 -0.70
CA ASP A 16 16.40 9.82 -0.94
C ASP A 16 15.67 10.60 0.17
N ARG A 17 15.70 10.08 1.41
CA ARG A 17 15.39 10.85 2.64
C ARG A 17 16.30 10.39 3.79
N GLU A 18 16.58 11.28 4.74
CA GLU A 18 17.39 11.02 5.95
C GLU A 18 16.88 9.81 6.76
N ASP A 19 15.61 9.43 6.56
CA ASP A 19 14.83 8.47 7.34
C ASP A 19 14.82 7.04 6.74
N GLY A 20 15.47 6.82 5.59
CA GLY A 20 15.64 5.49 5.00
C GLY A 20 14.59 5.11 3.94
N LEU A 21 15.09 4.44 2.89
CA LEU A 21 14.43 3.72 1.79
C LEU A 21 13.03 4.21 1.35
N ARG A 22 12.96 4.85 0.17
CA ARG A 22 11.73 4.93 -0.62
C ARG A 22 11.48 3.57 -1.29
N PHE A 23 10.29 3.00 -1.09
CA PHE A 23 9.83 1.84 -1.85
C PHE A 23 9.16 2.33 -3.14
N PHE A 24 9.56 1.76 -4.28
CA PHE A 24 9.14 2.19 -5.62
C PHE A 24 8.52 1.05 -6.43
N GLY A 25 7.74 0.18 -5.79
CA GLY A 25 7.10 -0.96 -6.44
C GLY A 25 5.61 -0.96 -6.18
N PHE A 26 4.82 -1.28 -7.21
CA PHE A 26 3.43 -1.66 -7.06
C PHE A 26 3.16 -2.84 -7.99
N THR A 27 2.27 -3.73 -7.57
CA THR A 27 1.70 -4.74 -8.45
C THR A 27 0.24 -4.41 -8.62
N GLN A 28 -0.19 -4.23 -9.87
CA GLN A 28 -1.61 -4.11 -10.18
C GLN A 28 -2.20 -5.50 -10.27
N VAL A 29 -3.27 -5.71 -9.50
CA VAL A 29 -3.98 -6.98 -9.40
C VAL A 29 -5.41 -6.81 -9.90
N SER A 30 -5.91 -7.84 -10.56
CA SER A 30 -7.32 -7.90 -10.96
C SER A 30 -8.20 -8.22 -9.75
N LEU A 31 -9.44 -7.76 -9.75
CA LEU A 31 -10.43 -8.07 -8.71
C LEU A 31 -10.72 -9.58 -8.58
N ASN A 32 -10.42 -10.37 -9.62
CA ASN A 32 -10.62 -11.82 -9.60
C ASN A 32 -9.54 -12.57 -8.79
N ASP A 33 -8.47 -11.90 -8.37
CA ASP A 33 -7.30 -12.52 -7.76
C ASP A 33 -7.16 -12.18 -6.27
N CYS A 34 -8.27 -11.91 -5.57
CA CYS A 34 -8.27 -11.56 -4.14
C CYS A 34 -7.50 -12.57 -3.25
N ALA A 35 -7.53 -13.86 -3.60
CA ALA A 35 -6.77 -14.88 -2.89
C ALA A 35 -5.24 -14.65 -3.01
N ALA A 36 -4.75 -14.31 -4.21
CA ALA A 36 -3.35 -14.01 -4.42
C ALA A 36 -2.93 -12.72 -3.69
N VAL A 37 -3.79 -11.70 -3.68
CA VAL A 37 -3.56 -10.45 -2.93
C VAL A 37 -3.42 -10.75 -1.43
N LEU A 38 -4.30 -11.59 -0.89
CA LEU A 38 -4.25 -11.95 0.52
C LEU A 38 -2.98 -12.73 0.86
N GLU A 39 -2.56 -13.67 0.01
CA GLU A 39 -1.31 -14.41 0.24
C GLU A 39 -0.08 -13.49 0.16
N VAL A 40 -0.08 -12.50 -0.73
CA VAL A 40 0.97 -11.46 -0.76
C VAL A 40 0.99 -10.66 0.55
N LEU A 41 -0.18 -10.20 1.03
CA LEU A 41 -0.26 -9.44 2.28
C LEU A 41 0.14 -10.25 3.51
N LYS A 42 -0.14 -11.55 3.53
CA LYS A 42 0.31 -12.47 4.60
C LYS A 42 1.82 -12.70 4.56
N ALA A 43 2.40 -12.88 3.38
CA ALA A 43 3.83 -13.11 3.20
C ALA A 43 4.64 -11.84 3.48
N GLU A 44 4.10 -10.68 3.10
CA GLU A 44 4.74 -9.37 3.21
C GLU A 44 3.84 -8.41 4.02
N PRO A 45 3.79 -8.55 5.36
CA PRO A 45 2.90 -7.76 6.23
C PRO A 45 3.24 -6.25 6.26
N ILE A 46 4.37 -5.87 5.66
CA ILE A 46 4.76 -4.48 5.44
C ILE A 46 4.08 -3.84 4.21
N SER A 47 3.44 -4.65 3.37
CA SER A 47 2.79 -4.19 2.14
C SER A 47 1.42 -3.58 2.44
N HIS A 48 1.08 -2.55 1.69
CA HIS A 48 -0.23 -1.90 1.73
C HIS A 48 -1.01 -2.21 0.45
N LEU A 49 -2.31 -2.45 0.59
CA LEU A 49 -3.21 -2.57 -0.53
C LEU A 49 -3.89 -1.22 -0.76
N VAL A 50 -3.84 -0.73 -1.99
CA VAL A 50 -4.54 0.48 -2.41
C VAL A 50 -5.58 0.09 -3.45
N ALA A 51 -6.84 0.36 -3.15
CA ALA A 51 -7.95 0.18 -4.07
C ALA A 51 -8.32 1.54 -4.68
N LEU A 52 -8.27 1.65 -6.01
CA LEU A 52 -8.60 2.87 -6.76
C LEU A 52 -9.72 2.59 -7.76
N PRO A 53 -10.59 3.58 -8.05
CA PRO A 53 -11.55 3.48 -9.13
C PRO A 53 -10.88 3.26 -10.49
N ILE A 54 -11.63 2.63 -11.40
CA ILE A 54 -11.24 2.52 -12.80
C ILE A 54 -11.10 3.92 -13.38
N GLY A 55 -9.98 4.21 -14.06
CA GLY A 55 -9.71 5.52 -14.66
C GLY A 55 -8.78 6.43 -13.84
N CYS A 56 -8.42 6.06 -12.61
CA CYS A 56 -7.46 6.80 -11.78
C CYS A 56 -5.98 6.57 -12.16
N GLY A 57 -5.68 6.38 -13.45
CA GLY A 57 -4.35 5.94 -13.92
C GLY A 57 -3.19 6.88 -13.56
N GLY A 58 -3.45 8.16 -13.28
CA GLY A 58 -2.45 9.11 -12.81
C GLY A 58 -2.04 8.92 -11.34
N THR A 59 -2.92 8.35 -10.50
CA THR A 59 -2.72 8.24 -9.05
C THR A 59 -1.62 7.25 -8.69
N PRO A 60 -1.55 6.01 -9.23
CA PRO A 60 -0.46 5.09 -8.95
C PRO A 60 0.91 5.67 -9.31
N ALA A 61 1.04 6.27 -10.50
CA ALA A 61 2.28 6.92 -10.93
C ALA A 61 2.68 8.08 -10.01
N SER A 62 1.70 8.84 -9.49
CA SER A 62 1.95 9.91 -8.52
C SER A 62 2.43 9.36 -7.17
N LEU A 63 1.78 8.32 -6.65
CA LEU A 63 2.13 7.66 -5.39
C LEU A 63 3.54 7.04 -5.43
N ILE A 64 3.92 6.44 -6.55
CA ILE A 64 5.27 5.90 -6.75
C ILE A 64 6.30 7.03 -6.77
N ARG A 65 6.01 8.13 -7.47
CA ARG A 65 6.93 9.28 -7.56
C ARG A 65 7.12 10.00 -6.23
N SER A 66 6.07 10.12 -5.42
CA SER A 66 6.20 10.71 -4.09
C SER A 66 7.06 9.85 -3.18
N GLY A 67 7.06 8.54 -3.39
CA GLY A 67 7.59 7.57 -2.44
C GLY A 67 6.84 7.64 -1.11
N TRP A 68 7.09 6.70 -0.23
CA TRP A 68 6.55 6.72 1.12
C TRP A 68 7.59 6.26 2.13
N ALA A 69 7.54 6.85 3.32
CA ALA A 69 8.43 6.50 4.42
C ALA A 69 7.89 5.27 5.14
N ARG A 70 8.78 4.32 5.46
CA ARG A 70 8.46 3.22 6.37
C ARG A 70 8.44 3.78 7.79
N ASN A 71 7.37 3.52 8.52
CA ASN A 71 7.33 3.79 9.97
C ASN A 71 7.37 2.47 10.76
N GLU A 72 7.66 2.61 12.05
CA GLU A 72 7.79 1.51 13.02
C GLU A 72 6.52 0.64 13.08
N ASN A 73 5.36 1.25 12.81
CA ASN A 73 4.05 0.59 12.87
C ASN A 73 3.58 0.03 11.51
N HIS A 74 4.41 0.12 10.47
CA HIS A 74 4.08 -0.30 9.10
C HIS A 74 2.73 0.24 8.60
N ARG A 75 2.30 1.41 9.07
CA ARG A 75 1.08 2.08 8.56
C ARG A 75 1.42 2.86 7.28
N PRO A 76 0.49 3.01 6.34
CA PRO A 76 0.64 3.94 5.23
C PRO A 76 0.89 5.36 5.75
N SER A 77 1.64 6.17 5.01
CA SER A 77 1.85 7.56 5.39
C SER A 77 0.56 8.38 5.16
N PRO A 78 0.35 9.47 5.92
CA PRO A 78 -0.80 10.35 5.72
C PRO A 78 -0.96 10.81 4.26
N GLU A 79 0.15 11.08 3.58
CA GLU A 79 0.17 11.52 2.18
C GLU A 79 -0.41 10.45 1.25
N VAL A 80 -0.08 9.18 1.47
CA VAL A 80 -0.65 8.05 0.69
C VAL A 80 -2.14 7.95 0.96
N THR A 81 -2.55 7.97 2.24
CA THR A 81 -3.99 7.85 2.58
C THR A 81 -4.82 8.99 2.01
N THR A 82 -4.29 10.22 2.04
CA THR A 82 -4.97 11.40 1.48
C THR A 82 -5.06 11.31 -0.03
N ALA A 83 -3.95 11.05 -0.73
CA ALA A 83 -3.93 10.97 -2.19
C ALA A 83 -4.86 9.86 -2.73
N VAL A 84 -4.94 8.73 -2.02
CA VAL A 84 -5.86 7.64 -2.36
C VAL A 84 -7.31 8.03 -2.11
N ALA A 85 -7.61 8.67 -0.97
CA ALA A 85 -8.96 9.12 -0.66
C ALA A 85 -9.46 10.21 -1.64
N GLU A 86 -8.61 11.17 -2.00
CA GLU A 86 -8.91 12.20 -3.01
C GLU A 86 -9.17 11.61 -4.40
N ALA A 87 -8.50 10.49 -4.72
CA ALA A 87 -8.75 9.74 -5.94
C ALA A 87 -10.01 8.86 -5.88
N GLY A 88 -10.82 8.93 -4.81
CA GLY A 88 -12.01 8.12 -4.62
C GLY A 88 -11.71 6.65 -4.30
N GLY A 89 -10.52 6.35 -3.79
CA GLY A 89 -10.08 5.02 -3.41
C GLY A 89 -10.09 4.77 -1.91
N GLY A 90 -9.47 3.66 -1.51
CA GLY A 90 -9.19 3.36 -0.11
C GLY A 90 -7.87 2.62 0.07
N THR A 91 -7.27 2.79 1.25
CA THR A 91 -6.02 2.13 1.63
C THR A 91 -6.33 1.07 2.69
N PHE A 92 -5.77 -0.12 2.52
CA PHE A 92 -5.94 -1.28 3.37
C PHE A 92 -4.58 -1.81 3.85
N TRP A 93 -4.49 -2.15 5.13
CA TRP A 93 -3.32 -2.81 5.69
C TRP A 93 -3.65 -3.67 6.92
N LEU A 94 -2.73 -4.58 7.25
CA LEU A 94 -2.83 -5.43 8.43
C LEU A 94 -2.34 -4.66 9.67
N VAL A 95 -3.16 -4.64 10.72
CA VAL A 95 -2.84 -4.07 12.03
C VAL A 95 -2.51 -5.21 12.98
N GLY A 96 -1.35 -5.80 12.75
CA GLY A 96 -0.73 -6.78 13.64
C GLY A 96 -1.49 -8.09 13.85
N LYS A 97 -0.89 -8.93 14.69
CA LYS A 97 -1.55 -10.06 15.34
C LYS A 97 -2.02 -9.56 16.69
N PHE A 98 -3.28 -9.76 17.02
CA PHE A 98 -3.70 -9.63 18.41
C PHE A 98 -3.09 -10.79 19.22
N ASP A 99 -3.28 -10.79 20.55
CA ASP A 99 -2.82 -11.90 21.40
C ASP A 99 -3.50 -13.25 21.04
N ASP A 100 -4.52 -13.21 20.18
CA ASP A 100 -5.25 -14.31 19.55
C ASP A 100 -4.85 -14.48 18.06
N PRO A 101 -5.11 -15.62 17.38
CA PRO A 101 -4.71 -15.87 15.98
C PRO A 101 -5.37 -14.93 14.94
N GLU A 102 -6.10 -13.93 15.40
CA GLU A 102 -6.79 -12.95 14.59
C GLU A 102 -5.84 -11.85 14.13
N TYR A 103 -5.93 -11.51 12.84
CA TYR A 103 -5.22 -10.38 12.27
C TYR A 103 -6.18 -9.20 12.18
N GLY A 104 -5.79 -8.08 12.77
CA GLY A 104 -6.50 -6.82 12.57
C GLY A 104 -6.32 -6.33 11.15
N THR A 105 -7.35 -5.70 10.61
CA THR A 105 -7.24 -4.96 9.34
C THR A 105 -7.79 -3.57 9.54
N VAL A 106 -7.17 -2.60 8.86
CA VAL A 106 -7.70 -1.24 8.80
C VAL A 106 -7.89 -0.87 7.34
N PHE A 107 -9.06 -0.32 7.07
CA PHE A 107 -9.41 0.30 5.80
C PHE A 107 -9.67 1.79 6.04
N VAL A 108 -8.92 2.65 5.35
CA VAL A 108 -9.09 4.11 5.38
C VAL A 108 -9.51 4.59 4.02
N SER A 109 -10.60 5.35 3.99
CA SER A 109 -11.17 5.91 2.77
C SER A 109 -12.02 7.15 3.13
N SER A 110 -12.68 7.76 2.14
CA SER A 110 -13.65 8.82 2.39
C SER A 110 -14.86 8.28 3.17
N ALA A 111 -15.53 9.15 3.92
CA ALA A 111 -16.71 8.75 4.71
C ALA A 111 -17.81 8.12 3.85
N GLU A 112 -17.99 8.60 2.62
CA GLU A 112 -18.93 8.07 1.65
C GLU A 112 -18.62 6.61 1.28
N ILE A 113 -17.36 6.31 0.96
CA ILE A 113 -16.93 4.95 0.60
C ILE A 113 -17.02 4.02 1.81
N VAL A 114 -16.61 4.48 3.00
CA VAL A 114 -16.73 3.68 4.23
C VAL A 114 -18.18 3.34 4.53
N ALA A 115 -19.10 4.30 4.41
CA ALA A 115 -20.53 4.06 4.58
C ALA A 115 -21.07 3.07 3.53
N GLY A 116 -20.62 3.19 2.28
CA GLY A 116 -20.96 2.24 1.22
C GLY A 116 -20.52 0.81 1.53
N VAL A 117 -19.29 0.61 2.01
CA VAL A 117 -18.77 -0.70 2.40
C VAL A 117 -19.53 -1.28 3.60
N ALA A 118 -19.80 -0.46 4.62
CA ALA A 118 -20.53 -0.91 5.82
C ALA A 118 -21.93 -1.47 5.47
N ASN A 119 -22.61 -0.86 4.50
CA ASN A 119 -23.90 -1.32 4.01
C ASN A 119 -23.84 -2.63 3.21
N LEU A 120 -22.68 -3.02 2.67
CA LEU A 120 -22.49 -4.31 1.98
C LEU A 120 -22.27 -5.48 2.94
N THR A 121 -21.90 -5.19 4.17
CA THR A 121 -21.59 -6.18 5.21
C THR A 121 -22.69 -6.34 6.26
N ALA A 122 -23.76 -5.55 6.17
CA ALA A 122 -24.95 -5.60 7.03
C ALA A 122 -26.04 -6.49 6.41
#